data_AF-A0A374JRB9-F1
#
_entry.id   AF-A0A374JRB9-F1
#
_cell.length_a   1.000
_cell.length_b   1.000
_cell.length_c   1.000
_cell.angle_alpha   90.00
_cell.angle_beta   90.00
_cell.angle_gamma   90.00
#
_symmetry.space_group_name_H-M   'P 1'
#
loop_
_entity.id
_entity.type
_entity.pdbx_description
1 polymer ?
#
loop_
_entity_poly.entity_id
_entity_poly.type
_entity_poly.pdbx_seq_one_letter_code
_entity_poly.pdbx_strand_id
1 'polypeptide(L)'
;MAKAELGGVEVKKKRYLVMTVAAVLIMAAVAASAYVLQKKRETPEDRALRKSSEAASEETDSEASGNKTGEKISEKEGVGDNVLMSGAVKIELLSADVYTGDEITTEDKYPVEYFRSETLPEPESEEEITDWDALYEEAPGYKEFQESAGDAYTPEECEEITAQYQDVIDKHTQTVVKTNKLYFIKCRLTNTGDAVVKNVFPYDIVERIPGESEVSFVEGMVYFDKSVHTEGDDRASWYYLYRLEGHETMECTIGLVVPQEPEDGVKYYYGQVITGYFTYNPADLPDFVDLDALPKPEADDKP
;
A
#
# COMPACT_ATOMS: atom_id res chain seq x y z
N MET A 1 -66.78 -15.86 8.91
CA MET A 1 -65.55 -15.99 8.12
C MET A 1 -64.37 -15.94 9.06
N ALA A 2 -63.47 -16.94 9.04
CA ALA A 2 -62.08 -16.93 9.53
C ALA A 2 -61.66 -18.34 9.99
N LYS A 3 -61.27 -19.21 9.04
CA LYS A 3 -60.50 -20.43 9.33
C LYS A 3 -59.88 -20.97 8.04
N ALA A 4 -58.91 -20.23 7.46
CA ALA A 4 -58.18 -20.72 6.28
C ALA A 4 -56.75 -20.16 6.07
N GLU A 5 -56.17 -19.37 6.97
CA GLU A 5 -54.86 -18.73 6.69
C GLU A 5 -53.66 -19.22 7.52
N LEU A 6 -53.86 -20.07 8.54
CA LEU A 6 -52.75 -20.45 9.44
C LEU A 6 -51.80 -21.54 8.89
N GLY A 7 -52.24 -22.39 7.93
CA GLY A 7 -51.42 -23.49 7.41
C GLY A 7 -50.36 -23.10 6.36
N GLY A 8 -50.58 -22.03 5.60
CA GLY A 8 -49.64 -21.57 4.56
C GLY A 8 -48.44 -20.80 5.11
N VAL A 9 -48.59 -20.18 6.28
CA VAL A 9 -47.56 -19.35 6.92
C VAL A 9 -46.49 -20.22 7.60
N GLU A 10 -46.87 -21.33 8.25
CA GLU A 10 -45.92 -22.24 8.88
C GLU A 10 -45.04 -23.00 7.88
N VAL A 11 -45.59 -23.40 6.72
CA VAL A 11 -44.82 -24.08 5.66
C VAL A 11 -43.83 -23.12 4.99
N LYS A 12 -44.20 -21.86 4.79
CA LYS A 12 -43.29 -20.82 4.28
C LYS A 12 -42.17 -20.49 5.28
N LYS A 13 -42.47 -20.38 6.58
CA LYS A 13 -41.45 -20.18 7.63
C LYS A 13 -40.44 -21.33 7.71
N LYS A 14 -40.89 -22.59 7.63
CA LYS A 14 -39.98 -23.76 7.65
C LYS A 14 -39.08 -23.82 6.40
N ARG A 15 -39.60 -23.50 5.22
CA ARG A 15 -38.79 -23.42 3.98
C ARG A 15 -37.79 -22.27 3.99
N TYR A 16 -38.19 -21.11 4.53
CA TYR A 16 -37.30 -19.96 4.69
C TYR A 16 -36.16 -20.28 5.64
N LEU A 17 -36.46 -20.90 6.79
CA LEU A 17 -35.48 -21.27 7.82
C LEU A 17 -34.48 -22.34 7.32
N VAL A 18 -34.93 -23.32 6.53
CA VAL A 18 -34.04 -24.31 5.90
C VAL A 18 -33.12 -23.65 4.85
N MET A 19 -33.63 -22.70 4.05
CA MET A 19 -32.78 -21.95 3.12
C MET A 19 -31.81 -21.00 3.82
N THR A 20 -32.18 -20.39 4.96
CA THR A 20 -31.26 -19.54 5.73
C THR A 20 -30.15 -20.37 6.36
N VAL A 21 -30.46 -21.54 6.91
CA VAL A 21 -29.45 -22.45 7.49
C VAL A 21 -28.53 -23.00 6.40
N ALA A 22 -29.05 -23.34 5.21
CA ALA A 22 -28.22 -23.75 4.08
C ALA A 22 -27.30 -22.62 3.58
N ALA A 23 -27.80 -21.38 3.49
CA ALA A 23 -27.00 -20.21 3.11
C ALA A 23 -25.90 -19.90 4.14
N VAL A 24 -26.19 -20.01 5.44
CA VAL A 24 -25.20 -19.82 6.52
C VAL A 24 -24.13 -20.92 6.49
N LEU A 25 -24.51 -22.17 6.21
CA LEU A 25 -23.54 -23.27 6.07
C LEU A 25 -22.67 -23.14 4.81
N ILE A 26 -23.21 -22.62 3.71
CA ILE A 26 -22.43 -22.30 2.50
C ILE A 26 -21.48 -21.14 2.79
N MET A 27 -21.92 -20.06 3.45
CA MET A 27 -21.04 -18.96 3.84
C MET A 27 -19.95 -19.39 4.83
N ALA A 28 -20.25 -20.28 5.77
CA ALA A 28 -19.26 -20.84 6.69
C ALA A 28 -18.24 -21.74 5.95
N ALA A 29 -18.68 -22.52 4.95
CA ALA A 29 -17.78 -23.33 4.13
C ALA A 29 -16.93 -22.47 3.17
N VAL A 30 -17.46 -21.35 2.65
CA VAL A 30 -16.73 -20.37 1.84
C VAL A 30 -15.72 -19.60 2.69
N ALA A 31 -16.08 -19.18 3.90
CA ALA A 31 -15.14 -18.56 4.85
C ALA A 31 -14.02 -19.52 5.26
N ALA A 32 -14.34 -20.80 5.51
CA ALA A 32 -13.33 -21.81 5.83
C ALA A 32 -12.42 -22.14 4.64
N SER A 33 -12.94 -22.18 3.41
CA SER A 33 -12.13 -22.43 2.21
C SER A 33 -11.30 -21.21 1.80
N ALA A 34 -11.80 -19.98 1.95
CA ALA A 34 -11.03 -18.75 1.80
C ALA A 34 -9.92 -18.64 2.86
N TYR A 35 -10.21 -19.01 4.11
CA TYR A 35 -9.22 -19.09 5.19
C TYR A 35 -8.14 -20.16 4.93
N VAL A 36 -8.53 -21.32 4.37
CA VAL A 36 -7.58 -22.39 3.97
C VAL A 36 -6.77 -22.00 2.72
N LEU A 37 -7.34 -21.23 1.79
CA LEU A 37 -6.62 -20.66 0.64
C LEU A 37 -5.65 -19.55 1.07
N GLN A 38 -6.01 -18.73 2.06
CA GLN A 38 -5.10 -17.77 2.69
C GLN A 38 -3.95 -18.47 3.40
N LYS A 39 -4.20 -19.56 4.14
CA LYS A 39 -3.15 -20.33 4.83
C LYS A 39 -2.17 -21.07 3.89
N LYS A 40 -2.48 -21.15 2.60
CA LYS A 40 -1.61 -21.76 1.57
C LYS A 40 -0.80 -20.74 0.76
N ARG A 41 -1.07 -19.45 0.90
CA ARG A 41 -0.27 -18.39 0.31
C ARG A 41 0.61 -17.79 1.40
N GLU A 42 1.92 -17.84 1.17
CA GLU A 42 2.92 -17.17 2.00
C GLU A 42 2.61 -15.67 2.01
N THR A 43 2.47 -15.05 3.18
CA THR A 43 2.22 -13.60 3.27
C THR A 43 3.43 -12.81 2.77
N PRO A 44 3.30 -11.49 2.47
CA PRO A 44 4.48 -10.66 2.20
C PRO A 44 5.53 -10.73 3.32
N GLU A 45 5.08 -10.72 4.58
CA GLU A 45 5.93 -10.90 5.77
C GLU A 45 6.66 -12.24 5.76
N ASP A 46 5.94 -13.34 5.49
CA ASP A 46 6.54 -14.69 5.42
C ASP A 46 7.59 -14.80 4.29
N ARG A 47 7.32 -14.18 3.13
CA ARG A 47 8.25 -14.14 1.99
C ARG A 47 9.50 -13.31 2.29
N ALA A 48 9.34 -12.16 2.92
CA ALA A 48 10.45 -11.32 3.35
C ALA A 48 11.32 -12.04 4.39
N LEU A 49 10.69 -12.70 5.37
CA LEU A 49 11.38 -13.50 6.38
C LEU A 49 12.16 -14.66 5.75
N ARG A 50 11.56 -15.38 4.80
CA ARG A 50 12.23 -16.47 4.08
C ARG A 50 13.45 -15.94 3.31
N LYS A 51 13.30 -14.87 2.52
CA LYS A 51 14.42 -14.27 1.78
C LYS A 51 15.54 -13.77 2.69
N SER A 52 15.20 -13.11 3.79
CA SER A 52 16.16 -12.69 4.81
C SER A 52 16.91 -13.89 5.40
N SER A 53 16.20 -14.98 5.71
CA SER A 53 16.80 -16.22 6.23
C SER A 53 17.67 -16.96 5.21
N GLU A 54 17.30 -16.95 3.93
CA GLU A 54 18.07 -17.55 2.83
C GLU A 54 19.38 -16.77 2.60
N ALA A 55 19.31 -15.44 2.59
CA ALA A 55 20.50 -14.57 2.50
C ALA A 55 21.47 -14.78 3.67
N ALA A 56 20.95 -14.92 4.90
CA ALA A 56 21.78 -15.23 6.08
C ALA A 56 22.40 -16.64 6.04
N SER A 57 21.76 -17.60 5.37
CA SER A 57 22.29 -18.96 5.20
C SER A 57 23.37 -19.07 4.13
N GLU A 58 23.32 -18.23 3.08
CA GLU A 58 24.38 -18.19 2.06
C GLU A 58 25.68 -17.54 2.59
N GLU A 59 25.62 -16.69 3.62
CA GLU A 59 26.83 -16.16 4.29
C GLU A 59 27.53 -17.20 5.19
N THR A 60 26.86 -18.29 5.57
CA THR A 60 27.43 -19.34 6.45
C THR A 60 27.96 -20.57 5.72
N ASP A 61 27.62 -20.78 4.45
CA ASP A 61 28.10 -21.91 3.64
C ASP A 61 29.17 -21.49 2.61
N SER A 62 30.28 -20.94 3.10
CA SER A 62 31.51 -20.81 2.33
C SER A 62 32.56 -21.83 2.73
N GLU A 63 32.21 -23.11 2.90
CA GLU A 63 33.20 -24.19 2.86
C GLU A 63 32.62 -25.56 2.40
N ALA A 64 33.12 -25.98 1.23
CA ALA A 64 33.23 -27.36 0.72
C ALA A 64 32.03 -28.06 0.03
N SER A 65 32.28 -28.31 -1.27
CA SER A 65 32.05 -29.58 -1.99
C SER A 65 30.72 -29.81 -2.74
N GLY A 66 30.79 -29.60 -4.06
CA GLY A 66 30.71 -30.73 -4.99
C GLY A 66 29.33 -31.24 -5.43
N ASN A 67 28.76 -30.55 -6.42
CA ASN A 67 28.00 -31.08 -7.56
C ASN A 67 26.85 -32.08 -7.28
N LYS A 68 25.60 -31.56 -7.28
CA LYS A 68 24.45 -32.22 -7.92
C LYS A 68 23.51 -31.16 -8.49
N THR A 69 23.46 -31.12 -9.81
CA THR A 69 22.35 -30.57 -10.61
C THR A 69 21.02 -31.05 -10.06
N GLY A 70 20.31 -30.17 -9.39
CA GLY A 70 18.85 -30.13 -9.32
C GLY A 70 18.45 -28.75 -9.82
N GLU A 71 17.56 -28.71 -10.81
CA GLU A 71 16.99 -27.47 -11.32
C GLU A 71 16.63 -26.53 -10.15
N LYS A 72 17.27 -25.36 -10.08
CA LYS A 72 16.64 -24.18 -9.48
C LYS A 72 15.46 -23.88 -10.39
N ILE A 73 14.32 -24.50 -10.11
CA ILE A 73 13.04 -23.95 -10.54
C ILE A 73 12.94 -22.64 -9.76
N SER A 74 13.46 -21.55 -10.34
CA SER A 74 13.05 -20.21 -9.98
C SER A 74 11.60 -20.11 -10.42
N GLU A 75 10.69 -20.57 -9.55
CA GLU A 75 9.28 -20.30 -9.64
C GLU A 75 9.08 -18.79 -9.44
N LYS A 76 9.42 -18.00 -10.46
CA LYS A 76 8.65 -16.81 -10.83
C LYS A 76 7.30 -17.30 -11.36
N GLU A 77 6.56 -18.07 -10.55
CA GLU A 77 5.21 -18.48 -10.89
C GLU A 77 4.26 -17.35 -10.51
N GLY A 78 3.97 -16.51 -11.51
CA GLY A 78 2.62 -15.99 -11.66
C GLY A 78 2.37 -14.52 -11.33
N VAL A 79 3.30 -13.60 -11.55
CA VAL A 79 3.07 -12.15 -11.44
C VAL A 79 4.02 -11.47 -12.42
N GLY A 80 3.52 -10.78 -13.44
CA GLY A 80 4.39 -9.99 -14.34
C GLY A 80 5.11 -8.89 -13.55
N ASP A 81 6.18 -8.29 -14.09
CA ASP A 81 7.01 -7.30 -13.37
C ASP A 81 6.21 -6.09 -12.81
N ASN A 82 4.95 -5.90 -13.26
CA ASN A 82 4.04 -4.83 -12.84
C ASN A 82 2.69 -5.33 -12.30
N VAL A 83 2.66 -6.49 -11.64
CA VAL A 83 1.41 -7.06 -11.10
C VAL A 83 1.51 -7.17 -9.57
N LEU A 84 0.42 -6.89 -8.88
CA LEU A 84 0.29 -7.00 -7.42
C LEU A 84 -0.92 -7.86 -7.07
N MET A 85 -0.88 -8.53 -5.92
CA MET A 85 -2.02 -9.28 -5.40
C MET A 85 -2.53 -8.65 -4.11
N SER A 86 -3.79 -8.23 -4.10
CA SER A 86 -4.52 -7.80 -2.90
C SER A 86 -5.63 -8.79 -2.60
N GLY A 87 -5.32 -9.79 -1.76
CA GLY A 87 -6.22 -10.91 -1.48
C GLY A 87 -6.58 -11.69 -2.76
N ALA A 88 -7.86 -11.62 -3.16
CA ALA A 88 -8.38 -12.28 -4.37
C ALA A 88 -8.29 -11.39 -5.63
N VAL A 89 -7.85 -10.13 -5.49
CA VAL A 89 -7.76 -9.18 -6.59
C VAL A 89 -6.35 -9.13 -7.13
N LYS A 90 -6.23 -9.40 -8.42
CA LYS A 90 -5.02 -9.18 -9.21
C LYS A 90 -5.05 -7.75 -9.73
N ILE A 91 -4.03 -6.96 -9.41
CA ILE A 91 -3.87 -5.57 -9.83
C ILE A 91 -2.72 -5.52 -10.84
N GLU A 92 -3.00 -5.13 -12.07
CA GLU A 92 -1.99 -5.00 -13.12
C GLU A 92 -1.74 -3.52 -13.38
N LEU A 93 -0.51 -3.05 -13.17
CA LEU A 93 -0.07 -1.70 -13.48
C LEU A 93 0.45 -1.69 -14.93
N LEU A 94 -0.34 -1.11 -15.83
CA LEU A 94 -0.16 -1.26 -17.28
C LEU A 94 0.83 -0.23 -17.85
N SER A 95 0.68 1.03 -17.44
CA SER A 95 1.50 2.14 -17.93
C SER A 95 1.38 3.35 -17.00
N ALA A 96 2.36 4.26 -17.03
CA ALA A 96 2.33 5.52 -16.29
C ALA A 96 2.58 6.75 -17.17
N ASP A 97 1.69 7.74 -17.12
CA ASP A 97 2.02 9.13 -17.47
C ASP A 97 2.71 9.78 -16.27
N VAL A 98 3.76 10.56 -16.51
CA VAL A 98 4.63 11.08 -15.44
C VAL A 98 4.88 12.57 -15.66
N TYR A 99 4.65 13.36 -14.62
CA TYR A 99 4.86 14.80 -14.58
C TYR A 99 5.78 15.14 -13.41
N THR A 100 6.77 16.01 -13.61
CA THR A 100 7.76 16.36 -12.57
C THR A 100 7.77 17.85 -12.31
N GLY A 101 7.72 18.24 -11.03
CA GLY A 101 7.78 19.63 -10.59
C GLY A 101 6.72 20.49 -11.30
N ASP A 102 7.14 21.60 -11.90
CA ASP A 102 6.26 22.57 -12.54
C ASP A 102 5.34 21.99 -13.63
N GLU A 103 5.71 20.87 -14.27
CA GLU A 103 4.86 20.20 -15.26
C GLU A 103 3.48 19.82 -14.69
N ILE A 104 3.42 19.51 -13.39
CA ILE A 104 2.20 19.16 -12.65
C ILE A 104 1.19 20.30 -12.72
N THR A 105 1.63 21.55 -12.60
CA THR A 105 0.74 22.73 -12.51
C THR A 105 -0.01 23.03 -13.80
N THR A 106 0.47 22.48 -14.92
CA THR A 106 -0.10 22.67 -16.25
C THR A 106 -0.81 21.45 -16.79
N GLU A 107 -0.86 20.37 -16.01
CA GLU A 107 -1.45 19.12 -16.49
C GLU A 107 -2.97 19.20 -16.59
N ASP A 108 -3.51 18.81 -17.75
CA ASP A 108 -4.93 18.93 -18.10
C ASP A 108 -5.57 17.66 -18.69
N LYS A 109 -4.78 16.59 -18.92
CA LYS A 109 -5.28 15.31 -19.44
C LYS A 109 -6.22 14.60 -18.46
N TYR A 110 -5.95 14.73 -17.16
CA TYR A 110 -6.67 14.04 -16.10
C TYR A 110 -7.63 15.00 -15.37
N PRO A 111 -8.95 14.72 -15.35
CA PRO A 111 -9.92 15.63 -14.77
C PRO A 111 -9.72 15.88 -13.28
N VAL A 112 -9.75 17.15 -12.86
CA VAL A 112 -9.42 17.56 -11.49
C VAL A 112 -10.41 17.02 -10.45
N GLU A 113 -11.66 16.74 -10.84
CA GLU A 113 -12.70 16.18 -9.98
C GLU A 113 -12.36 14.79 -9.41
N TYR A 114 -11.45 14.07 -10.07
CA TYR A 114 -10.97 12.75 -9.65
C TYR A 114 -9.74 12.81 -8.74
N PHE A 115 -9.26 14.00 -8.40
CA PHE A 115 -8.33 14.19 -7.28
C PHE A 115 -9.10 14.21 -5.96
N ARG A 116 -8.53 13.57 -4.94
CA ARG A 116 -9.12 13.56 -3.59
C ARG A 116 -9.37 14.97 -3.05
N SER A 117 -8.42 15.88 -3.29
CA SER A 117 -8.48 17.30 -2.89
C SER A 117 -9.25 18.20 -3.86
N GLU A 118 -9.68 17.70 -5.03
CA GLU A 118 -10.26 18.51 -6.11
C GLU A 118 -9.33 19.60 -6.65
N THR A 119 -8.03 19.44 -6.42
CA THR A 119 -6.97 20.33 -6.91
C THR A 119 -5.78 19.50 -7.40
N LEU A 120 -4.98 20.08 -8.29
CA LEU A 120 -3.67 19.53 -8.61
C LEU A 120 -2.77 19.56 -7.36
N PRO A 121 -1.87 18.59 -7.19
CA PRO A 121 -0.90 18.60 -6.12
C PRO A 121 0.18 19.67 -6.38
N GLU A 122 0.83 20.11 -5.31
CA GLU A 122 1.92 21.08 -5.39
C GLU A 122 3.14 20.45 -6.09
N PRO A 123 3.90 21.24 -6.87
CA PRO A 123 5.10 20.78 -7.58
C PRO A 123 6.26 20.42 -6.64
N GLU A 124 6.21 20.90 -5.39
CA GLU A 124 7.22 20.68 -4.37
C GLU A 124 6.56 20.34 -3.03
N SER A 125 7.27 19.62 -2.17
CA SER A 125 6.90 19.38 -0.78
C SER A 125 8.06 19.75 0.14
N GLU A 126 7.72 20.28 1.32
CA GLU A 126 8.69 20.55 2.36
C GLU A 126 8.69 19.42 3.39
N GLU A 127 9.87 18.98 3.79
CA GLU A 127 10.08 18.02 4.86
C GLU A 127 11.08 18.56 5.87
N GLU A 128 10.76 18.41 7.16
CA GLU A 128 11.66 18.78 8.24
C GLU A 128 12.49 17.56 8.65
N ILE A 129 13.81 17.67 8.50
CA ILE A 129 14.77 16.64 8.90
C ILE A 129 15.51 17.13 10.14
N THR A 130 15.43 16.35 11.22
CA THR A 130 16.09 16.65 12.49
C THR A 130 17.31 15.76 12.69
N ASP A 131 18.46 16.36 12.98
CA ASP A 131 19.64 15.64 13.45
C ASP A 131 19.43 15.23 14.92
N TRP A 132 18.81 14.07 15.10
CA TRP A 132 18.48 13.53 16.42
C TRP A 132 19.71 13.27 17.29
N ASP A 133 20.84 12.88 16.69
CA ASP A 133 22.07 12.62 17.44
C ASP A 133 22.64 13.94 18.00
N ALA A 134 22.78 14.97 17.17
CA ALA A 134 23.25 16.28 17.61
C ALA A 134 22.29 16.93 18.63
N LEU A 135 20.98 16.79 18.40
CA LEU A 135 19.94 17.28 19.31
C LEU A 135 20.07 16.59 20.68
N TYR A 136 20.20 15.27 20.71
CA TYR A 136 20.32 14.52 21.96
C TYR A 136 21.66 14.73 22.68
N GLU A 137 22.74 15.05 21.96
CA GLU A 137 24.00 15.49 22.58
C GLU A 137 23.85 16.84 23.31
N GLU A 138 23.10 17.79 22.74
CA GLU A 138 22.89 19.13 23.32
C GLU A 138 21.77 19.14 24.38
N ALA A 139 20.74 18.30 24.22
CA ALA A 139 19.56 18.21 25.07
C ALA A 139 19.30 16.76 25.53
N PRO A 140 20.16 16.18 26.40
CA PRO A 140 19.98 14.81 26.89
C PRO A 140 18.67 14.62 27.67
N GLY A 141 18.15 15.67 28.32
CA GLY A 141 16.84 15.62 28.98
C GLY A 141 15.67 15.48 28.01
N TYR A 142 15.82 15.93 26.76
CA TYR A 142 14.82 15.71 25.72
C TYR A 142 14.89 14.28 25.16
N LYS A 143 16.08 13.68 25.10
CA LYS A 143 16.24 12.24 24.80
C LYS A 143 15.52 11.37 25.81
N GLU A 144 15.72 11.61 27.11
CA GLU A 144 15.04 10.87 28.18
C GLU A 144 13.51 10.98 28.07
N PHE A 145 13.01 12.14 27.66
CA PHE A 145 11.59 12.36 27.37
C PHE A 145 11.11 11.55 26.15
N GLN A 146 11.81 11.60 25.01
CA GLN A 146 11.44 10.86 23.80
C GLN A 146 11.51 9.34 23.97
N GLU A 147 12.45 8.84 24.75
CA GLU A 147 12.61 7.41 25.04
C GLU A 147 11.72 6.92 26.20
N SER A 148 10.91 7.80 26.80
CA SER A 148 10.04 7.46 27.91
C SER A 148 8.87 6.57 27.49
N ALA A 149 8.26 5.88 28.46
CA ALA A 149 7.03 5.13 28.20
C ALA A 149 5.91 6.11 27.79
N GLY A 150 5.05 5.71 26.85
CA GLY A 150 3.99 6.57 26.33
C GLY A 150 2.95 7.06 27.36
N ASP A 151 2.99 6.56 28.59
CA ASP A 151 2.17 7.00 29.73
C ASP A 151 2.96 7.73 30.84
N ALA A 152 4.24 8.04 30.59
CA ALA A 152 5.12 8.69 31.57
C ALA A 152 4.79 10.17 31.81
N TYR A 153 4.18 10.84 30.83
CA TYR A 153 3.83 12.26 30.85
C TYR A 153 2.39 12.47 30.41
N THR A 154 1.73 13.50 30.94
CA THR A 154 0.43 13.94 30.39
C THR A 154 0.63 14.70 29.07
N PRO A 155 -0.40 14.83 28.22
CA PRO A 155 -0.31 15.64 27.00
C PRO A 155 0.19 17.07 27.26
N GLU A 156 -0.27 17.70 28.35
CA GLU A 156 0.16 19.05 28.73
C GLU A 156 1.65 19.09 29.13
N GLU A 157 2.14 18.07 29.83
CA GLU A 157 3.56 17.97 30.18
C GLU A 157 4.43 17.74 28.92
N CYS A 158 3.94 16.96 27.95
CA CYS A 158 4.61 16.79 26.66
C CYS A 158 4.75 18.12 25.90
N GLU A 159 3.68 18.94 25.88
CA GLU A 159 3.70 20.27 25.27
C GLU A 159 4.69 21.21 25.99
N GLU A 160 4.69 21.23 27.32
CA GLU A 160 5.62 22.07 28.11
C GLU A 160 7.08 21.67 27.91
N ILE A 161 7.38 20.37 27.92
CA ILE A 161 8.74 19.85 27.69
C ILE A 161 9.18 20.17 26.26
N THR A 162 8.33 19.91 25.26
CA THR A 162 8.67 20.23 23.86
C THR A 162 8.93 21.72 23.67
N ALA A 163 8.09 22.59 24.25
CA ALA A 163 8.28 24.03 24.21
C ALA A 163 9.57 24.49 24.91
N GLN A 164 9.97 23.82 26.00
CA GLN A 164 11.23 24.10 26.70
C GLN A 164 12.45 23.85 25.80
N TYR A 165 12.39 22.86 24.92
CA TYR A 165 13.49 22.49 24.02
C TYR A 165 13.34 23.03 22.59
N GLN A 166 12.30 23.81 22.30
CA GLN A 166 11.98 24.27 20.94
C GLN A 166 13.17 24.95 20.24
N ASP A 167 13.90 25.85 20.92
CA ASP A 167 15.06 26.54 20.34
C ASP A 167 16.17 25.54 19.92
N VAL A 168 16.34 24.44 20.65
CA VAL A 168 17.33 23.40 20.35
C VAL A 168 16.82 22.48 19.24
N ILE A 169 15.52 22.17 19.24
CA ILE A 169 14.86 21.43 18.15
C ILE A 169 15.04 22.20 16.84
N ASP A 170 14.59 23.46 16.79
CA ASP A 170 14.66 24.33 15.60
C ASP A 170 16.10 24.51 15.10
N LYS A 171 17.09 24.54 16.01
CA LYS A 171 18.51 24.65 15.66
C LYS A 171 19.04 23.41 14.91
N HIS A 172 18.52 22.23 15.22
CA HIS A 172 18.95 20.94 14.67
C HIS A 172 17.98 20.37 13.64
N THR A 173 16.89 21.08 13.36
CA THR A 173 15.93 20.76 12.30
C THR A 173 16.18 21.66 11.09
N GLN A 174 16.23 21.06 9.91
CA GLN A 174 16.29 21.78 8.65
C GLN A 174 15.09 21.44 7.77
N THR A 175 14.57 22.44 7.06
CA THR A 175 13.57 22.23 6.02
C THR A 175 14.27 21.87 4.71
N VAL A 176 13.89 20.73 4.14
CA VAL A 176 14.33 20.24 2.84
C VAL A 176 13.16 20.35 1.87
N VAL A 177 13.41 20.95 0.72
CA VAL A 177 12.44 21.05 -0.37
C VAL A 177 12.67 19.88 -1.33
N LYS A 178 11.66 19.05 -1.54
CA LYS A 178 11.67 17.92 -2.47
C LYS A 178 10.80 18.23 -3.68
N THR A 179 11.33 17.97 -4.87
CA THR A 179 10.53 18.08 -6.10
C THR A 179 9.56 16.90 -6.17
N ASN A 180 8.28 17.17 -6.38
CA ASN A 180 7.29 16.12 -6.53
C ASN A 180 7.28 15.55 -7.94
N LYS A 181 7.02 14.25 -8.02
CA LYS A 181 6.73 13.53 -9.25
C LYS A 181 5.33 12.92 -9.17
N LEU A 182 4.48 13.26 -10.12
CA LEU A 182 3.10 12.79 -10.22
C LEU A 182 3.03 11.69 -11.28
N TYR A 183 2.66 10.49 -10.85
CA TYR A 183 2.43 9.33 -11.71
C TYR A 183 0.94 9.11 -11.87
N PHE A 184 0.43 9.04 -13.10
CA PHE A 184 -0.90 8.52 -13.39
C PHE A 184 -0.79 7.13 -13.98
N ILE A 185 -1.12 6.12 -13.17
CA ILE A 185 -0.92 4.72 -13.50
C ILE A 185 -2.24 4.13 -13.99
N LYS A 186 -2.27 3.69 -15.25
CA LYS A 186 -3.38 2.89 -15.78
C LYS A 186 -3.30 1.49 -15.18
N CYS A 187 -4.39 1.06 -14.58
CA CYS A 187 -4.50 -0.20 -13.87
C CYS A 187 -5.61 -1.07 -14.45
N ARG A 188 -5.43 -2.39 -14.36
CA ARG A 188 -6.50 -3.38 -14.55
C ARG A 188 -6.62 -4.24 -13.29
N LEU A 189 -7.76 -4.15 -12.63
CA LEU A 189 -8.08 -4.94 -11.45
C LEU A 189 -8.97 -6.09 -11.89
N THR A 190 -8.60 -7.32 -11.52
CA THR A 190 -9.39 -8.52 -11.78
C THR A 190 -9.65 -9.25 -10.48
N ASN A 191 -10.90 -9.42 -10.10
CA ASN A 191 -11.27 -10.30 -9.00
C ASN A 191 -11.20 -11.75 -9.47
N THR A 192 -10.21 -12.50 -9.01
CA THR A 192 -10.01 -13.90 -9.41
C THR A 192 -10.88 -14.89 -8.63
N GLY A 193 -11.63 -14.41 -7.64
CA GLY A 193 -12.52 -15.21 -6.80
C GLY A 193 -13.99 -15.13 -7.23
N ASP A 194 -14.82 -15.97 -6.60
CA ASP A 194 -16.27 -16.00 -6.84
C ASP A 194 -17.06 -14.97 -6.01
N ALA A 195 -16.48 -14.47 -4.92
CA ALA A 195 -17.14 -13.57 -3.99
C ALA A 195 -16.92 -12.10 -4.36
N VAL A 196 -17.86 -11.24 -3.96
CA VAL A 196 -17.68 -9.78 -4.04
C VAL A 196 -16.50 -9.36 -3.18
N VAL A 197 -15.59 -8.58 -3.76
CA VAL A 197 -14.53 -7.89 -3.04
C VAL A 197 -14.89 -6.41 -2.90
N LYS A 198 -14.70 -5.89 -1.68
CA LYS A 198 -14.66 -4.45 -1.38
C LYS A 198 -13.35 -4.19 -0.67
N ASN A 199 -12.50 -3.36 -1.24
CA ASN A 199 -11.21 -3.07 -0.64
C ASN A 199 -10.70 -1.71 -1.12
N VAL A 200 -9.62 -1.25 -0.51
CA VAL A 200 -8.88 -0.05 -0.90
C VAL A 200 -7.59 -0.43 -1.60
N PHE A 201 -7.08 0.47 -2.44
CA PHE A 201 -5.73 0.32 -3.00
C PHE A 201 -4.67 0.36 -1.89
N PRO A 202 -3.51 -0.30 -2.07
CA PRO A 202 -2.31 0.05 -1.31
C PRO A 202 -2.05 1.56 -1.43
N TYR A 203 -1.77 2.22 -0.29
CA TYR A 203 -1.54 3.65 -0.24
C TYR A 203 -0.07 4.03 -0.37
N ASP A 204 0.79 3.06 -0.05
CA ASP A 204 2.17 3.34 0.30
C ASP A 204 3.08 3.28 -0.93
N ILE A 205 3.96 4.27 -1.02
CA ILE A 205 5.16 4.23 -1.84
C ILE A 205 6.31 3.91 -0.92
N VAL A 206 7.03 2.82 -1.20
CA VAL A 206 8.22 2.42 -0.47
C VAL A 206 9.44 3.00 -1.17
N GLU A 207 10.24 3.72 -0.40
CA GLU A 207 11.45 4.36 -0.84
C GLU A 207 12.67 3.53 -0.44
N ARG A 208 13.62 3.43 -1.38
CA ARG A 208 14.85 2.67 -1.21
C ARG A 208 16.04 3.55 -1.53
N ILE A 209 16.71 4.03 -0.48
CA ILE A 209 17.94 4.82 -0.58
C ILE A 209 19.15 3.89 -0.66
N PRO A 210 20.00 3.95 -1.70
CA PRO A 210 21.15 3.06 -1.83
C PRO A 210 22.05 3.04 -0.59
N GLY A 211 22.42 1.83 -0.13
CA GLY A 211 23.33 1.67 1.02
C GLY A 211 22.63 1.61 2.38
N GLU A 212 21.38 2.05 2.49
CA GLU A 212 20.59 1.87 3.71
C GLU A 212 19.99 0.46 3.80
N SER A 213 19.77 -0.04 5.01
CA SER A 213 19.11 -1.34 5.23
C SER A 213 17.61 -1.19 5.48
N GLU A 214 17.20 -0.05 6.02
CA GLU A 214 15.81 0.29 6.26
C GLU A 214 15.18 0.90 5.00
N VAL A 215 13.86 0.81 4.92
CA VAL A 215 13.07 1.44 3.87
C VAL A 215 12.12 2.43 4.53
N SER A 216 11.99 3.61 3.95
CA SER A 216 10.97 4.60 4.29
C SER A 216 9.72 4.34 3.45
N PHE A 217 8.58 4.88 3.88
CA PHE A 217 7.37 4.84 3.09
C PHE A 217 6.53 6.10 3.27
N VAL A 218 5.79 6.48 2.24
CA VAL A 218 4.91 7.65 2.23
C VAL A 218 3.54 7.26 1.66
N GLU A 219 2.47 7.81 2.23
CA GLU A 219 1.15 7.76 1.59
C GLU A 219 1.12 8.79 0.45
N GLY A 220 1.07 8.35 -0.80
CA GLY A 220 1.15 9.27 -1.95
C GLY A 220 -0.04 9.22 -2.90
N MET A 221 -1.05 8.38 -2.66
CA MET A 221 -2.20 8.30 -3.57
C MET A 221 -3.09 9.55 -3.45
N VAL A 222 -3.30 10.23 -4.58
CA VAL A 222 -4.06 11.51 -4.67
C VAL A 222 -5.22 11.48 -5.66
N TYR A 223 -5.30 10.49 -6.55
CA TYR A 223 -6.26 10.46 -7.65
C TYR A 223 -6.85 9.07 -7.88
N PHE A 224 -8.14 8.99 -8.20
CA PHE A 224 -8.80 7.76 -8.61
C PHE A 224 -10.06 8.01 -9.46
N ASP A 225 -10.05 7.57 -10.72
CA ASP A 225 -11.11 7.86 -11.71
C ASP A 225 -12.40 7.02 -11.54
N LYS A 226 -12.41 6.03 -10.63
CA LYS A 226 -13.58 5.19 -10.33
C LYS A 226 -14.09 5.36 -8.91
N SER A 227 -13.71 6.43 -8.21
CA SER A 227 -14.27 6.73 -6.90
C SER A 227 -15.79 6.86 -6.97
N VAL A 228 -16.49 6.14 -6.10
CA VAL A 228 -17.94 6.26 -5.90
C VAL A 228 -18.29 7.10 -4.66
N HIS A 229 -17.29 7.47 -3.87
CA HIS A 229 -17.40 8.27 -2.67
C HIS A 229 -16.84 9.66 -2.96
N THR A 230 -17.61 10.47 -3.71
CA THR A 230 -17.17 11.79 -4.19
C THR A 230 -17.69 12.94 -3.33
N GLU A 231 -18.52 12.70 -2.31
CA GLU A 231 -19.11 13.76 -1.48
C GLU A 231 -19.19 13.36 0.00
N GLY A 232 -19.23 14.36 0.88
CA GLY A 232 -19.45 14.19 2.33
C GLY A 232 -18.31 13.49 3.08
N ASP A 233 -18.58 13.11 4.33
CA ASP A 233 -17.60 12.47 5.23
C ASP A 233 -17.07 11.14 4.68
N ASP A 234 -17.88 10.45 3.87
CA ASP A 234 -17.50 9.20 3.20
C ASP A 234 -16.38 9.43 2.17
N ARG A 235 -16.31 10.62 1.54
CA ARG A 235 -15.22 10.97 0.62
C ARG A 235 -13.87 10.90 1.32
N ALA A 236 -13.77 11.40 2.55
CA ALA A 236 -12.50 11.42 3.27
C ALA A 236 -11.97 10.01 3.60
N SER A 237 -12.87 9.08 3.92
CA SER A 237 -12.50 7.75 4.42
C SER A 237 -12.48 6.66 3.35
N TRP A 238 -13.25 6.82 2.28
CA TRP A 238 -13.52 5.75 1.31
C TRP A 238 -13.29 6.15 -0.15
N TYR A 239 -12.61 7.28 -0.40
CA TYR A 239 -12.34 7.77 -1.76
C TYR A 239 -11.78 6.71 -2.69
N TYR A 240 -10.85 5.91 -2.18
CA TYR A 240 -10.13 4.89 -2.94
C TYR A 240 -10.72 3.48 -2.82
N LEU A 241 -11.94 3.38 -2.29
CA LEU A 241 -12.66 2.11 -2.20
C LEU A 241 -13.07 1.66 -3.60
N TYR A 242 -12.65 0.46 -3.99
CA TYR A 242 -13.17 -0.24 -5.15
C TYR A 242 -14.05 -1.41 -4.73
N ARG A 243 -14.96 -1.79 -5.62
CA ARG A 243 -15.83 -2.95 -5.47
C ARG A 243 -15.84 -3.75 -6.77
N LEU A 244 -15.63 -5.06 -6.66
CA LEU A 244 -15.65 -6.00 -7.77
C LEU A 244 -16.53 -7.20 -7.43
N GLU A 245 -17.48 -7.53 -8.28
CA GLU A 245 -18.15 -8.83 -8.30
C GLU A 245 -17.14 -9.96 -8.57
N GLY A 246 -17.54 -11.20 -8.31
CA GLY A 246 -16.71 -12.37 -8.64
C GLY A 246 -16.38 -12.42 -10.14
N HIS A 247 -15.10 -12.62 -10.48
CA HIS A 247 -14.59 -12.61 -11.86
C HIS A 247 -14.73 -11.27 -12.61
N GLU A 248 -15.13 -10.19 -11.93
CA GLU A 248 -15.21 -8.87 -12.55
C GLU A 248 -13.81 -8.30 -12.81
N THR A 249 -13.70 -7.57 -13.92
CA THR A 249 -12.52 -6.80 -14.30
C THR A 249 -12.89 -5.33 -14.42
N MET A 250 -12.07 -4.45 -13.83
CA MET A 250 -12.20 -3.00 -13.92
C MET A 250 -10.89 -2.40 -14.42
N GLU A 251 -10.98 -1.56 -15.44
CA GLU A 251 -9.90 -0.65 -15.82
C GLU A 251 -10.10 0.69 -15.13
N CYS A 252 -9.03 1.21 -14.53
CA CYS A 252 -9.04 2.47 -13.79
C CYS A 252 -7.68 3.16 -13.89
N THR A 253 -7.60 4.39 -13.41
CA THR A 253 -6.36 5.14 -13.24
C THR A 253 -6.23 5.58 -11.80
N ILE A 254 -5.06 5.34 -11.21
CA ILE A 254 -4.67 5.92 -9.91
C ILE A 254 -3.60 6.99 -10.14
N GLY A 255 -3.56 8.00 -9.29
CA GLY A 255 -2.47 8.99 -9.29
C GLY A 255 -1.70 8.96 -7.98
N LEU A 256 -0.38 8.97 -8.09
CA LEU A 256 0.57 8.96 -6.97
C LEU A 256 1.46 10.19 -7.04
N VAL A 257 1.54 10.95 -5.94
CA VAL A 257 2.54 11.99 -5.74
C VAL A 257 3.69 11.39 -4.93
N VAL A 258 4.89 11.52 -5.46
CA VAL A 258 6.11 11.01 -4.85
C VAL A 258 7.10 12.16 -4.68
N PRO A 259 7.35 12.62 -3.44
CA PRO A 259 8.47 13.51 -3.14
C PRO A 259 9.78 12.83 -3.54
N GLN A 260 10.59 13.47 -4.37
CA GLN A 260 11.86 12.91 -4.83
C GLN A 260 12.99 13.34 -3.90
N GLU A 261 13.76 12.37 -3.43
CA GLU A 261 15.02 12.64 -2.74
C GLU A 261 16.03 13.26 -3.71
N PRO A 262 16.87 14.17 -3.23
CA PRO A 262 17.93 14.75 -4.04
C PRO A 262 19.08 13.76 -4.29
N GLU A 263 19.14 12.65 -3.55
CA GLU A 263 20.19 11.64 -3.71
C GLU A 263 20.00 10.80 -4.98
N ASP A 264 21.09 10.62 -5.73
CA ASP A 264 21.09 9.81 -6.94
C ASP A 264 20.91 8.32 -6.62
N GLY A 265 20.02 7.65 -7.36
CA GLY A 265 19.84 6.20 -7.27
C GLY A 265 18.78 5.74 -6.26
N VAL A 266 18.11 6.67 -5.58
CA VAL A 266 16.90 6.38 -4.81
C VAL A 266 15.83 5.83 -5.74
N LYS A 267 15.15 4.77 -5.29
CA LYS A 267 14.07 4.11 -6.05
C LYS A 267 12.77 4.11 -5.28
N TYR A 268 11.68 4.25 -6.03
CA TYR A 268 10.32 4.30 -5.51
C TYR A 268 9.51 3.12 -6.01
N TYR A 269 8.94 2.38 -5.07
CA TYR A 269 8.16 1.18 -5.35
C TYR A 269 6.73 1.36 -4.86
N TYR A 270 5.76 0.95 -5.67
CA TYR A 270 4.37 0.86 -5.25
C TYR A 270 4.06 -0.56 -4.78
N GLY A 271 3.51 -0.71 -3.58
CA GLY A 271 3.24 -2.00 -3.00
C GLY A 271 2.61 -1.91 -1.62
N GLN A 272 2.42 -3.05 -0.98
CA GLN A 272 1.95 -3.11 0.41
C GLN A 272 3.16 -3.10 1.35
N VAL A 273 3.30 -2.08 2.19
CA VAL A 273 4.36 -2.01 3.20
C VAL A 273 4.32 -3.25 4.07
N ILE A 274 5.50 -3.82 4.33
CA ILE A 274 5.65 -4.98 5.19
C ILE A 274 6.06 -4.48 6.58
N THR A 275 5.13 -4.55 7.53
CA THR A 275 5.34 -4.06 8.90
C THR A 275 5.98 -5.14 9.78
N GLY A 276 7.09 -4.85 10.44
CA GLY A 276 7.77 -5.78 11.34
C GLY A 276 9.24 -5.42 11.58
N TYR A 277 9.91 -6.12 12.52
CA TYR A 277 11.33 -5.93 12.82
C TYR A 277 12.23 -6.69 11.85
N PHE A 278 12.12 -6.42 10.55
CA PHE A 278 13.00 -7.02 9.54
C PHE A 278 13.20 -6.10 8.36
N THR A 279 14.41 -6.14 7.81
CA THR A 279 14.80 -5.38 6.63
C THR A 279 14.48 -6.19 5.37
N TYR A 280 14.06 -5.51 4.31
CA TYR A 280 13.79 -6.15 3.03
C TYR A 280 14.16 -5.23 1.87
N ASN A 281 14.45 -5.83 0.73
CA ASN A 281 14.66 -5.11 -0.52
C ASN A 281 13.38 -5.20 -1.37
N PRO A 282 12.68 -4.09 -1.67
CA PRO A 282 11.46 -4.12 -2.48
C PRO A 282 11.69 -4.75 -3.87
N ALA A 283 12.87 -4.54 -4.47
CA ALA A 283 13.23 -5.10 -5.77
C ALA A 283 13.23 -6.64 -5.80
N ASP A 284 13.38 -7.27 -4.63
CA ASP A 284 13.43 -8.71 -4.47
C ASP A 284 12.04 -9.32 -4.29
N LEU A 285 11.00 -8.52 -4.07
CA LEU A 285 9.69 -8.99 -3.68
C LEU A 285 8.68 -8.74 -4.81
N PRO A 286 7.85 -9.74 -5.14
CA PRO A 286 6.85 -9.60 -6.22
C PRO A 286 5.66 -8.72 -5.83
N ASP A 287 5.63 -8.20 -4.61
CA ASP A 287 4.57 -7.36 -4.05
C ASP A 287 4.90 -5.86 -4.18
N PHE A 288 5.96 -5.54 -4.91
CA PHE A 288 6.42 -4.18 -5.16
C PHE A 288 6.71 -4.00 -6.64
N VAL A 289 6.24 -2.89 -7.18
CA VAL A 289 6.46 -2.49 -8.58
C VAL A 289 7.30 -1.22 -8.61
N ASP A 290 8.42 -1.26 -9.31
CA ASP A 290 9.28 -0.09 -9.54
C ASP A 290 8.52 0.92 -10.42
N LEU A 291 8.21 2.09 -9.85
CA LEU A 291 7.39 3.11 -10.50
C LEU A 291 8.04 3.66 -11.78
N ASP A 292 9.37 3.74 -11.80
CA ASP A 292 10.13 4.23 -12.94
C ASP A 292 10.36 3.19 -14.03
N ALA A 293 10.10 1.91 -13.71
CA ALA A 293 10.13 0.81 -14.68
C ALA A 293 8.80 0.63 -15.42
N LEU A 294 7.74 1.35 -15.04
CA LEU A 294 6.44 1.24 -15.69
C LEU A 294 6.51 1.67 -17.16
N PRO A 295 5.84 0.95 -18.08
CA PRO A 295 5.78 1.34 -19.48
C PRO A 295 5.18 2.74 -19.63
N LYS A 296 5.70 3.51 -20.59
CA LYS A 296 5.02 4.73 -21.03
C LYS A 296 3.75 4.35 -21.79
N PRO A 297 2.66 5.13 -21.67
CA PRO A 297 1.47 4.88 -22.45
C PRO A 297 1.80 4.98 -23.93
N GLU A 298 1.15 4.14 -24.73
CA GLU A 298 1.22 4.25 -26.19
C GLU A 298 0.79 5.68 -26.57
N ALA A 299 1.58 6.33 -27.42
CA ALA A 299 1.18 7.61 -27.98
C ALA A 299 -0.15 7.39 -28.70
N ASP A 300 -1.15 8.23 -28.40
CA ASP A 300 -2.37 8.26 -29.19
C ASP A 300 -1.95 8.62 -30.63
N ASP A 301 -1.79 7.61 -31.49
CA ASP A 301 -1.66 7.77 -32.93
C ASP A 301 -2.96 8.44 -33.39
N LYS A 302 -2.97 9.77 -33.38
CA LYS A 302 -4.04 10.55 -33.99
C LYS A 302 -4.02 10.23 -35.49
N PRO A 303 -5.12 9.72 -36.07
CA PRO A 303 -5.24 9.59 -37.51
C PRO A 303 -5.24 10.97 -38.20
#